data_AF-A0A0C2WFF4-F1
#
_entry.id   AF-A0A0C2WFF4-F1
#
_cell.length_a   1.000
_cell.length_b   1.000
_cell.length_c   1.000
_cell.angle_alpha   90.00
_cell.angle_beta   90.00
_cell.angle_gamma   90.00
#
_symmetry.space_group_name_H-M   'P 1'
#
loop_
_entity.id
_entity.type
_entity.pdbx_description
1 polymer ?
#
loop_
_entity_poly.entity_id
_entity_poly.type
_entity_poly.pdbx_seq_one_letter_code
_entity_poly.pdbx_strand_id
1 'polypeptide(L)' 'NSYQVDLPADLKRRGIHNTFHASLLRKHHANDDRLFPNRSLTKILEDNDEQKEWEVDKVITHAGTRENATFHVRWKTG' A
#
# COMPACT_ATOMS: atom_id res chain seq x y z
N ASN A 1 -7.19 -19.25 -23.02
CA ASN A 1 -7.62 -17.86 -22.73
C ASN A 1 -6.55 -17.08 -21.96
N SER A 2 -5.34 -16.95 -22.52
CA SER A 2 -4.24 -16.17 -21.95
C SER A 2 -3.93 -14.99 -22.86
N TYR A 3 -3.55 -13.85 -22.27
CA TYR A 3 -3.14 -12.65 -22.98
C TYR A 3 -1.93 -12.04 -22.27
N GLN A 4 -0.94 -11.59 -23.05
CA GLN A 4 0.28 -11.00 -22.51
C GLN A 4 0.23 -9.47 -22.59
N VAL A 5 0.54 -8.81 -21.48
CA VAL A 5 0.67 -7.35 -21.41
C VAL A 5 2.11 -6.96 -21.13
N ASP A 6 2.55 -5.82 -21.65
CA ASP A 6 3.86 -5.29 -21.30
C ASP A 6 3.82 -4.71 -19.89
N LEU A 7 4.50 -5.40 -18.97
CA LEU A 7 4.69 -4.95 -17.60
C LEU A 7 6.00 -4.18 -17.44
N PRO A 8 6.02 -3.08 -16.65
CA PRO A 8 7.23 -2.44 -16.18
C PRO A 8 8.20 -3.42 -15.51
N ALA A 9 9.50 -3.15 -15.61
CA ALA A 9 10.56 -4.01 -15.08
C ALA A 9 10.41 -4.24 -13.57
N ASP A 10 9.96 -3.24 -12.81
CA ASP A 10 9.77 -3.36 -11.35
C ASP A 10 8.67 -4.35 -10.97
N LEU A 11 7.61 -4.47 -11.77
CA LEU A 11 6.56 -5.47 -11.55
C LEU A 11 7.06 -6.88 -11.86
N LYS A 12 7.84 -7.02 -12.94
CA LYS A 12 8.48 -8.30 -13.29
C LYS A 12 9.47 -8.73 -12.20
N ARG A 13 10.27 -7.81 -11.66
CA ARG A 13 11.21 -8.06 -10.56
C ARG A 13 10.51 -8.57 -9.29
N ARG A 14 9.28 -8.14 -9.03
CA ARG A 14 8.45 -8.59 -7.91
C ARG A 14 7.73 -9.93 -8.17
N GLY A 15 7.96 -10.56 -9.32
CA GLY A 15 7.36 -11.84 -9.67
C GLY A 15 5.96 -11.74 -10.29
N ILE A 16 5.50 -10.55 -10.68
CA ILE A 16 4.21 -10.42 -11.37
C ILE A 16 4.33 -10.96 -12.79
N HIS A 17 3.53 -11.99 -13.09
CA HIS A 17 3.46 -12.55 -14.43
C HIS A 17 2.77 -11.59 -15.40
N ASN A 18 3.31 -11.47 -16.59
CA ASN A 18 2.77 -10.64 -17.66
C ASN A 18 1.56 -11.28 -18.38
N THR A 19 1.13 -12.47 -17.95
CA THR A 19 0.09 -13.25 -18.61
C THR A 19 -1.18 -13.24 -17.76
N PHE A 20 -2.28 -12.76 -18.32
CA PHE A 20 -3.57 -12.63 -17.66
C PHE A 20 -4.65 -13.38 -18.42
N HIS A 21 -5.75 -13.70 -17.73
CA HIS A 21 -6.92 -14.29 -18.38
C HIS A 21 -7.61 -13.25 -19.28
N ALA A 22 -7.75 -13.53 -20.58
CA ALA A 22 -8.20 -12.55 -21.56
C ALA A 22 -9.58 -11.94 -21.25
N SER A 23 -10.49 -12.70 -20.63
CA SER A 23 -11.84 -12.20 -20.26
C SER A 23 -11.86 -11.25 -19.06
N LEU A 24 -10.77 -11.18 -18.29
CA LEU A 24 -10.65 -10.29 -17.13
C LEU A 24 -9.99 -8.95 -17.48
N LEU A 25 -9.52 -8.80 -18.72
CA LEU A 25 -8.94 -7.55 -19.18
C LEU A 25 -10.01 -6.45 -19.25
N ARG A 26 -9.67 -5.28 -18.72
CA ARG A 26 -10.52 -4.09 -18.75
C ARG A 26 -9.82 -3.00 -19.54
N LYS A 27 -10.60 -2.10 -20.16
CA LYS A 27 -10.05 -0.94 -20.85
C LYS A 27 -9.26 -0.08 -19.86
N HIS A 28 -8.09 0.37 -20.28
CA HIS A 28 -7.29 1.30 -19.50
C HIS A 28 -7.98 2.67 -19.46
N HIS A 29 -8.15 3.21 -18.26
CA HIS A 29 -8.61 4.57 -18.04
C HIS A 29 -7.43 5.38 -17.51
N ALA A 30 -7.11 6.50 -18.15
CA ALA A 30 -6.05 7.38 -17.72
C ALA A 30 -6.33 7.93 -16.31
N ASN A 31 -5.27 8.23 -15.57
CA ASN A 31 -5.36 8.81 -14.23
C ASN A 31 -5.99 10.22 -14.30
N ASP A 32 -6.83 10.55 -13.33
CA ASP A 32 -7.26 11.92 -13.10
C ASP A 32 -6.29 12.59 -12.12
N ASP A 33 -5.39 13.42 -12.62
CA ASP A 33 -4.36 14.08 -11.80
C ASP A 33 -4.93 15.12 -10.82
N ARG A 34 -6.18 15.55 -10.99
CA ARG A 34 -6.86 16.43 -10.02
C ARG A 34 -7.30 15.67 -8.78
N LEU A 35 -7.78 14.43 -8.97
CA LEU A 35 -8.23 13.56 -7.89
C LEU A 35 -7.07 12.75 -7.27
N PHE A 36 -6.06 12.43 -8.08
CA PHE A 36 -4.91 11.61 -7.67
C PHE A 36 -3.58 12.29 -8.04
N PRO A 37 -3.26 13.44 -7.42
CA PRO A 37 -1.98 14.10 -7.64
C PRO A 37 -0.83 13.22 -7.14
N ASN A 38 0.32 13.29 -7.83
CA ASN A 38 1.55 12.56 -7.49
C ASN A 38 1.44 11.02 -7.54
N ARG A 39 0.63 10.48 -8.46
CA ARG A 39 0.52 9.03 -8.67
C ARG A 39 1.78 8.49 -9.36
N SER A 40 2.70 7.93 -8.57
CA SER A 40 3.88 7.21 -9.08
C SER A 40 3.72 5.71 -8.84
N LEU A 41 4.11 4.90 -9.83
CA LEU A 41 4.13 3.44 -9.71
C LEU A 41 4.99 3.00 -8.52
N THR A 42 6.14 3.66 -8.31
CA THR A 42 7.05 3.42 -7.19
C THR A 42 6.33 3.59 -5.85
N LYS A 43 5.59 4.69 -5.67
CA LYS A 43 4.85 4.98 -4.44
C LYS A 43 3.72 3.97 -4.17
N ILE A 44 2.99 3.56 -5.22
CA ILE A 44 1.94 2.53 -5.12
C ILE A 44 2.54 1.17 -4.72
N LEU A 45 3.74 0.89 -5.23
CA LEU A 45 4.45 -0.36 -4.96
C LEU A 45 5.14 -0.35 -3.58
N GLU A 46 5.52 0.81 -3.06
CA GLU A 46 6.11 1.00 -1.73
C GLU A 46 5.06 0.97 -0.61
N ASP A 47 3.77 1.06 -0.94
CA ASP A 47 2.63 1.08 0.01
C ASP A 47 2.37 -0.28 0.71
N ASN A 48 3.33 -1.21 0.68
CA ASN A 48 3.37 -2.40 1.55
C ASN A 48 4.19 -2.14 2.80
N ASP A 49 3.90 -1.04 3.48
CA ASP A 49 4.34 -0.82 4.86
C ASP A 49 5.86 -0.86 5.06
N GLU A 50 6.54 0.24 4.73
CA GLU A 50 7.14 0.95 5.87
C GLU A 50 5.99 1.62 6.61
N GLN A 51 5.18 0.80 7.31
CA GLN A 51 4.49 1.23 8.50
C GLN A 51 5.64 1.76 9.31
N LYS A 52 5.82 3.08 9.31
CA LYS A 52 6.92 3.72 9.98
C LYS A 52 6.77 3.30 11.43
N GLU A 53 7.48 2.25 11.82
CA GLU A 53 7.34 1.66 13.14
C GLU A 53 7.89 2.72 14.09
N TRP A 54 6.97 3.44 14.73
CA TRP A 54 7.35 4.50 15.65
C TRP A 54 7.75 3.85 16.96
N GLU A 55 8.99 4.10 17.40
CA GLU A 55 9.45 3.60 18.68
C GLU A 55 8.69 4.28 19.84
N VAL A 56 7.95 3.47 20.59
CA VAL A 56 7.21 3.91 21.77
C VAL A 56 8.18 3.97 22.96
N ASP A 57 8.22 5.10 23.65
CA ASP A 57 8.96 5.25 24.91
C ASP A 57 8.22 4.50 26.04
N LYS A 58 6.92 4.79 26.20
CA LYS A 58 6.06 4.10 27.18
C LYS A 58 4.56 4.31 26.92
N VAL A 59 3.74 3.41 27.46
CA VAL A 59 2.29 3.57 27.56
C VAL A 59 1.98 4.43 28.79
N ILE A 60 1.24 5.54 28.61
CA ILE A 60 0.85 6.46 29.68
C ILE A 60 -0.45 6.01 30.34
N THR A 61 -1.47 5.68 29.54
CA THR A 61 -2.77 5.24 30.03
C THR A 61 -3.48 4.38 28.99
N HIS A 62 -4.52 3.67 29.42
CA HIS A 62 -5.40 2.90 28.54
C HIS A 62 -6.87 3.17 28.88
N ALA A 63 -7.73 3.04 27.89
CA ALA A 63 -9.18 3.16 28.03
C ALA A 63 -9.88 2.08 27.20
N GLY A 64 -11.03 1.61 27.67
CA GLY A 64 -11.80 0.55 27.00
C GLY A 64 -11.37 -0.86 27.40
N THR A 65 -12.05 -1.86 26.85
CA THR A 65 -11.81 -3.28 27.14
C THR A 65 -11.88 -4.13 25.87
N ARG A 66 -11.16 -5.25 25.87
CA ARG A 66 -11.06 -6.20 24.75
C ARG A 66 -10.68 -5.49 23.44
N GLU A 67 -11.54 -5.61 22.43
CA GLU A 67 -11.32 -5.12 21.07
C GLU A 67 -11.43 -3.59 20.97
N ASN A 68 -11.98 -2.93 22.00
CA ASN A 68 -12.10 -1.49 22.07
C ASN A 68 -11.03 -0.86 23.00
N ALA A 69 -10.00 -1.61 23.39
CA ALA A 69 -8.93 -1.07 24.20
C ALA A 69 -8.05 -0.12 23.37
N THR A 70 -7.94 1.11 23.84
CA THR A 70 -7.12 2.17 23.24
C THR A 70 -6.03 2.58 24.23
N PHE A 71 -4.84 2.88 23.70
CA PHE A 71 -3.67 3.22 24.50
C PHE A 71 -3.18 4.61 24.18
N HIS A 72 -2.99 5.42 25.21
CA HIS A 72 -2.27 6.67 25.10
C HIS A 72 -0.79 6.38 25.29
N VAL A 73 -0.01 6.54 24.23
CA VAL A 73 1.42 6.25 24.21
C VAL A 73 2.25 7.53 24.11
N ARG A 74 3.44 7.52 24.72
CA ARG A 74 4.48 8.52 24.51
C ARG A 74 5.44 8.00 23.45
N TRP A 75 5.66 8.81 22.42
CA TRP A 75 6.63 8.51 21.38
C TRP A 75 8.03 8.93 21.83
N LYS A 76 9.08 8.22 21.39
CA LYS A 76 10.47 8.64 21.71
C LYS A 76 10.84 10.00 21.13
N THR A 77 10.15 10.47 20.10
CA THR A 77 10.44 11.75 19.44
C THR A 77 9.65 12.95 19.96
N GLY A 78 8.79 12.80 20.99
CA GLY A 78 8.05 13.91 21.61
C GLY A 78 6.72 13.52 22.24
#